data_AF-A0A7Y5ES46-F1
#
_entry.id   AF-A0A7Y5ES46-F1
#
_cell.length_a   1.000
_cell.length_b   1.000
_cell.length_c   1.000
_cell.angle_alpha   90.00
_cell.angle_beta   90.00
_cell.angle_gamma   90.00
#
_symmetry.space_group_name_H-M   'P 1'
#
loop_
_entity.id
_entity.type
_entity.pdbx_description
1 polymer ?
#
loop_
_entity_poly.entity_id
_entity_poly.type
_entity_poly.pdbx_seq_one_letter_code
_entity_poly.pdbx_strand_id
1 'polypeptide(L)'
;MSKILLFALVFVVLFLLYRRFSGQAYQGLPATELKALTDRLNQRRHTLLEEIEHVDGYADLIADPPDATLMRERRESAIRKYEEAVNILDRAKTSRDLDRVSMLFDETRADLTICREVIDRLTGAEAPPSTEETEQPTPEDRCHYCGSQAHEQATVTTDGARQKVWVCSNCLNEIRDGRTPTMRA
;
A
#
# COMPACT_ATOMS: atom_id res chain seq x y z
N MET A 1 -24.92 31.81 -46.49
CA MET A 1 -24.31 31.65 -45.15
C MET A 1 -22.80 31.64 -45.29
N SER A 2 -22.09 32.55 -44.63
CA SER A 2 -20.65 32.75 -44.81
C SER A 2 -19.85 31.61 -44.17
N LYS A 3 -18.88 31.06 -44.91
CA LYS A 3 -17.98 29.98 -44.45
C LYS A 3 -17.29 30.32 -43.12
N ILE A 4 -17.07 31.61 -42.85
CA ILE A 4 -16.47 32.14 -41.62
C ILE A 4 -17.30 31.77 -40.38
N LEU A 5 -18.64 31.78 -40.51
CA LEU A 5 -19.56 31.52 -39.40
C LEU A 5 -19.55 30.03 -39.01
N LEU A 6 -19.32 29.13 -39.98
CA LEU A 6 -19.18 27.70 -39.75
C LEU A 6 -17.87 27.37 -39.01
N PHE A 7 -16.76 28.00 -39.41
CA PHE A 7 -15.46 27.80 -38.75
C PHE A 7 -15.45 28.29 -37.30
N ALA A 8 -16.04 29.45 -37.02
CA ALA A 8 -16.14 29.96 -35.66
C ALA A 8 -16.93 29.01 -34.75
N LEU A 9 -18.02 28.43 -35.26
CA LEU A 9 -18.87 27.52 -34.51
C LEU A 9 -18.16 26.19 -34.20
N VAL A 10 -17.44 25.63 -35.19
CA VAL A 10 -16.61 24.43 -35.00
C VAL A 10 -15.50 24.68 -33.97
N PHE A 11 -14.85 25.84 -34.01
CA PHE A 11 -13.79 26.16 -33.06
C PHE A 11 -14.32 26.31 -31.63
N VAL A 12 -15.48 26.95 -31.46
CA VAL A 12 -16.15 27.07 -30.15
C VAL A 12 -16.56 25.69 -29.63
N VAL A 13 -17.12 24.83 -30.47
CA VAL A 13 -17.51 23.46 -30.07
C VAL A 13 -16.29 22.64 -29.68
N LEU A 14 -15.21 22.67 -30.46
CA LEU A 14 -13.96 21.99 -30.13
C LEU A 14 -13.34 22.52 -28.84
N PHE A 15 -13.37 23.84 -28.62
CA PHE A 15 -12.89 24.45 -27.38
C PHE A 15 -13.72 24.05 -26.17
N LEU A 16 -15.05 23.98 -26.31
CA LEU A 16 -15.95 23.53 -25.24
C LEU A 16 -15.81 22.03 -24.96
N LEU A 17 -15.64 21.21 -26.01
CA LEU A 17 -15.35 19.78 -25.86
C LEU A 17 -13.99 19.55 -25.22
N TYR A 18 -12.97 20.33 -25.61
CA TYR A 18 -11.66 20.32 -24.97
C TYR A 18 -11.78 20.68 -23.50
N ARG A 19 -12.47 21.78 -23.14
CA ARG A 19 -12.70 22.15 -21.72
C ARG A 19 -13.49 21.10 -20.95
N ARG A 20 -14.45 20.42 -21.58
CA ARG A 20 -15.26 19.40 -20.94
C ARG A 20 -14.47 18.10 -20.73
N PHE A 21 -13.66 17.69 -21.71
CA PHE A 21 -12.78 16.54 -21.58
C PHE A 21 -11.59 16.80 -20.65
N SER A 22 -11.04 18.02 -20.66
CA SER A 22 -9.94 18.40 -19.77
C SER A 22 -10.42 18.69 -18.35
N GLY A 23 -11.69 19.06 -18.16
CA GLY A 23 -12.26 19.49 -16.88
C GLY A 23 -12.94 18.40 -16.05
N GLN A 24 -13.19 17.20 -16.58
CA GLN A 24 -13.95 16.15 -15.86
C GLN A 24 -13.14 14.96 -15.31
N ALA A 25 -11.80 14.93 -15.42
CA ALA A 25 -11.02 13.73 -15.07
C ALA A 25 -10.08 13.84 -13.84
N TYR A 26 -10.07 14.95 -13.10
CA TYR A 26 -9.32 15.05 -11.84
C TYR A 26 -10.10 15.90 -10.85
N GLN A 27 -10.98 15.28 -10.06
CA GLN A 27 -11.27 15.83 -8.74
C GLN A 27 -9.99 15.68 -7.92
N GLY A 28 -9.08 16.65 -8.05
CA GLY A 28 -7.91 16.74 -7.20
C GLY A 28 -8.37 16.78 -5.74
N LEU A 29 -7.69 16.02 -4.89
CA LEU A 29 -7.85 16.11 -3.44
C LEU A 29 -7.81 17.59 -3.01
N PRO A 30 -8.67 18.02 -2.08
CA PRO A 30 -8.64 19.39 -1.59
C PRO A 30 -7.23 19.69 -1.05
N ALA A 31 -6.76 20.93 -1.21
CA ALA A 31 -5.38 21.31 -0.90
C ALA A 31 -4.96 20.96 0.54
N THR A 32 -5.91 20.97 1.48
CA THR A 32 -5.70 20.56 2.88
C THR A 32 -5.38 19.07 3.00
N GLU A 33 -6.06 18.22 2.24
CA GLU A 33 -5.88 16.77 2.26
C GLU A 33 -4.61 16.36 1.51
N LEU A 34 -4.31 17.03 0.40
CA LEU A 34 -3.04 16.86 -0.30
C LEU A 34 -1.86 17.18 0.62
N LYS A 35 -1.93 18.30 1.35
CA LYS A 35 -0.91 18.67 2.34
C LYS A 35 -0.78 17.62 3.44
N ALA A 36 -1.89 17.16 4.01
CA ALA A 36 -1.87 16.13 5.04
C ALA A 36 -1.27 14.80 4.54
N LEU A 37 -1.46 14.45 3.27
CA LEU A 37 -0.82 13.29 2.66
C LEU A 37 0.68 13.51 2.48
N THR A 38 1.10 14.67 1.97
CA THR A 38 2.52 15.04 1.86
C THR A 38 3.22 15.01 3.23
N ASP A 39 2.60 15.55 4.28
CA ASP A 39 3.16 15.56 5.63
C ASP A 39 3.36 14.12 6.17
N ARG A 40 2.39 13.23 5.96
CA ARG A 40 2.51 11.80 6.30
C ARG A 40 3.64 11.11 5.54
N LEU A 41 3.79 11.40 4.25
CA LEU A 41 4.87 10.83 3.43
C LEU A 41 6.25 11.38 3.84
N ASN A 42 6.35 12.64 4.26
CA ASN A 42 7.57 13.19 4.84
C ASN A 42 7.94 12.49 6.17
N GLN A 43 6.95 12.15 6.99
CA GLN A 43 7.21 11.35 8.20
C GLN A 43 7.75 9.95 7.84
N ARG A 44 7.14 9.27 6.86
CA ARG A 44 7.65 7.97 6.36
C ARG A 44 9.07 8.09 5.78
N ARG A 45 9.37 9.18 5.06
CA ARG A 45 10.71 9.45 4.52
C ARG A 45 11.77 9.46 5.62
N HIS A 46 11.48 10.05 6.78
CA HIS A 46 12.41 10.06 7.92
C HIS A 46 12.60 8.67 8.51
N THR A 47 11.51 7.94 8.76
CA THR A 47 11.60 6.56 9.28
C THR A 47 12.38 5.63 8.35
N LEU A 48 12.15 5.70 7.04
CA LEU A 48 12.90 4.89 6.08
C LEU A 48 14.38 5.26 6.01
N LEU A 49 14.72 6.54 6.20
CA LEU A 49 16.13 6.95 6.25
C LEU A 49 16.83 6.33 7.46
N GLU A 50 16.20 6.35 8.63
CA GLU A 50 16.72 5.70 9.84
C GLU A 50 16.90 4.19 9.66
N GLU A 51 15.97 3.53 8.96
CA GLU A 51 16.08 2.09 8.64
C GLU A 51 17.22 1.80 7.66
N ILE A 52 17.42 2.64 6.64
CA ILE A 52 18.56 2.54 5.72
C ILE A 52 19.87 2.72 6.48
N GLU A 53 19.98 3.76 7.32
CA GLU A 53 21.17 4.02 8.13
C GLU A 53 21.47 2.86 9.08
N HIS A 54 20.44 2.25 9.67
CA HIS A 54 20.59 1.05 10.48
C HIS A 54 21.18 -0.10 9.66
N VAL A 55 20.61 -0.43 8.49
CA VAL A 55 21.10 -1.49 7.59
C VAL A 55 22.55 -1.22 7.14
N ASP A 56 22.88 0.03 6.84
CA ASP A 56 24.22 0.47 6.44
C ASP A 56 25.25 0.19 7.54
N GLY A 57 24.88 0.35 8.81
CA GLY A 57 25.74 0.04 9.95
C GLY A 57 26.17 -1.43 10.05
N TYR A 58 25.44 -2.35 9.41
CA TYR A 58 25.76 -3.78 9.39
C TYR A 58 26.34 -4.27 8.07
N ALA A 59 26.29 -3.46 7.00
CA ALA A 59 26.68 -3.89 5.65
C ALA A 59 28.12 -4.42 5.56
N ASP A 60 29.04 -3.82 6.31
CA ASP A 60 30.46 -4.20 6.34
C ASP A 60 30.77 -5.36 7.32
N LEU A 61 29.82 -5.70 8.20
CA LEU A 61 30.01 -6.72 9.23
C LEU A 61 29.66 -8.14 8.75
N ILE A 62 28.95 -8.24 7.63
CA ILE A 62 28.43 -9.51 7.12
C ILE A 62 29.42 -10.11 6.12
N ALA A 63 30.13 -11.15 6.58
CA ALA A 63 31.19 -11.80 5.81
C ALA A 63 30.72 -13.04 5.02
N ASP A 64 29.54 -13.58 5.30
CA ASP A 64 29.06 -14.83 4.67
C ASP A 64 28.53 -14.59 3.24
N PRO A 65 29.12 -15.21 2.19
CA PRO A 65 28.82 -14.86 0.80
C PRO A 65 27.36 -14.87 0.33
N PRO A 66 26.48 -15.83 0.70
CA PRO A 66 25.08 -15.78 0.25
C PRO A 66 24.32 -14.61 0.89
N ASP A 67 24.49 -14.41 2.19
CA ASP A 67 23.80 -13.38 2.97
C ASP A 67 24.35 -11.97 2.67
N ALA A 68 25.67 -11.84 2.55
CA ALA A 68 26.32 -10.59 2.17
C ALA A 68 25.89 -10.12 0.77
N THR A 69 25.72 -11.06 -0.17
CA THR A 69 25.29 -10.73 -1.53
C THR A 69 23.82 -10.32 -1.55
N LEU A 70 22.95 -11.11 -0.91
CA LEU A 70 21.53 -10.79 -0.81
C LEU A 70 21.30 -9.42 -0.15
N MET A 71 21.97 -9.16 0.98
CA MET A 71 21.83 -7.89 1.70
C MET A 71 22.33 -6.71 0.87
N ARG A 72 23.45 -6.87 0.15
CA ARG A 72 23.96 -5.82 -0.76
C ARG A 72 22.96 -5.49 -1.86
N GLU A 73 22.42 -6.51 -2.53
CA GLU A 73 21.44 -6.33 -3.61
C GLU A 73 20.16 -5.65 -3.13
N ARG A 74 19.63 -6.10 -1.98
CA ARG A 74 18.41 -5.54 -1.38
C ARG A 74 18.61 -4.13 -0.88
N ARG A 75 19.74 -3.85 -0.23
CA ARG A 75 20.14 -2.51 0.19
C ARG A 75 20.24 -1.55 -0.99
N GLU A 76 20.96 -1.92 -2.06
CA GLU A 76 21.06 -1.08 -3.26
C GLU A 76 19.71 -0.83 -3.92
N SER A 77 18.86 -1.86 -3.94
CA SER A 77 17.49 -1.76 -4.43
C SER A 77 16.64 -0.79 -3.59
N ALA A 78 16.71 -0.88 -2.26
CA ALA A 78 16.01 0.02 -1.33
C ALA A 78 16.47 1.48 -1.52
N ILE A 79 17.78 1.73 -1.60
CA ILE A 79 18.34 3.07 -1.80
C ILE A 79 17.82 3.70 -3.10
N ARG A 80 17.87 2.97 -4.22
CA ARG A 80 17.37 3.48 -5.51
C ARG A 80 15.89 3.87 -5.45
N LYS A 81 15.05 3.01 -4.87
CA LYS A 81 13.60 3.28 -4.75
C LYS A 81 13.33 4.46 -3.82
N TYR A 82 14.05 4.54 -2.70
CA TYR A 82 13.97 5.66 -1.76
C TYR A 82 14.32 6.99 -2.43
N GLU A 83 15.44 7.05 -3.16
CA GLU A 83 15.87 8.25 -3.87
C GLU A 83 14.87 8.68 -4.95
N GLU A 84 14.31 7.72 -5.70
CA GLU A 84 13.26 7.99 -6.68
C GLU A 84 12.00 8.55 -6.00
N ALA A 85 11.57 7.93 -4.91
CA ALA A 85 10.39 8.36 -4.15
C ALA A 85 10.57 9.77 -3.58
N VAL A 86 11.73 10.08 -3.00
CA VAL A 86 12.05 11.42 -2.49
C VAL A 86 12.02 12.46 -3.61
N ASN A 87 12.62 12.16 -4.76
CA ASN A 87 12.62 13.06 -5.91
C ASN A 87 11.20 13.36 -6.42
N ILE A 88 10.33 12.35 -6.46
CA ILE A 88 8.91 12.53 -6.81
C ILE A 88 8.20 13.35 -5.73
N LEU A 89 8.41 13.04 -4.46
CA LEU A 89 7.78 13.72 -3.32
C LEU A 89 8.10 15.22 -3.30
N ASP A 90 9.38 15.57 -3.52
CA ASP A 90 9.84 16.96 -3.54
C ASP A 90 9.22 17.79 -4.69
N ARG A 91 8.67 17.13 -5.72
CA ARG A 91 8.09 17.75 -6.92
C ARG A 91 6.59 17.49 -7.09
N ALA A 92 5.99 16.73 -6.18
CA ALA A 92 4.61 16.25 -6.29
C ALA A 92 3.63 17.43 -6.27
N LYS A 93 2.70 17.44 -7.23
CA LYS A 93 1.63 18.45 -7.31
C LYS A 93 0.24 17.83 -7.30
N THR A 94 0.17 16.52 -7.45
CA THR A 94 -1.08 15.78 -7.60
C THR A 94 -1.10 14.60 -6.63
N SER A 95 -2.30 14.11 -6.33
CA SER A 95 -2.46 12.93 -5.50
C SER A 95 -1.81 11.69 -6.11
N ARG A 96 -1.86 11.57 -7.44
CA ARG A 96 -1.23 10.45 -8.16
C ARG A 96 0.27 10.40 -7.95
N ASP A 97 0.93 11.56 -7.90
CA ASP A 97 2.37 11.62 -7.60
C ASP A 97 2.62 11.05 -6.19
N LEU A 98 1.79 11.43 -5.22
CA LEU A 98 1.88 10.95 -3.84
C LEU A 98 1.54 9.46 -3.70
N ASP A 99 0.60 8.93 -4.49
CA ASP A 99 0.30 7.49 -4.53
C ASP A 99 1.53 6.70 -5.03
N ARG A 100 2.20 7.20 -6.06
CA ARG A 100 3.46 6.60 -6.56
C ARG A 100 4.57 6.65 -5.52
N VAL A 101 4.70 7.77 -4.79
CA VAL A 101 5.65 7.88 -3.67
C VAL A 101 5.35 6.83 -2.60
N SER A 102 4.07 6.66 -2.22
CA SER A 102 3.67 5.67 -1.23
C SER A 102 4.08 4.26 -1.66
N MET A 103 3.80 3.88 -2.90
CA MET A 103 4.17 2.58 -3.45
C MET A 103 5.69 2.34 -3.41
N LEU A 104 6.50 3.30 -3.83
CA LEU A 104 7.96 3.19 -3.78
C LEU A 104 8.49 3.09 -2.33
N PHE A 105 7.86 3.79 -1.38
CA PHE A 105 8.17 3.66 0.05
C PHE A 105 7.76 2.30 0.63
N ASP A 106 6.65 1.70 0.17
CA ASP A 106 6.25 0.35 0.54
C ASP A 106 7.28 -0.67 0.02
N GLU A 107 7.68 -0.56 -1.24
CA GLU A 107 8.72 -1.42 -1.84
C GLU A 107 10.09 -1.25 -1.19
N THR A 108 10.48 -0.01 -0.85
CA THR A 108 11.71 0.28 -0.09
C THR A 108 11.70 -0.46 1.23
N ARG A 109 10.59 -0.36 1.98
CA ARG A 109 10.44 -1.04 3.26
C ARG A 109 10.53 -2.56 3.13
N ALA A 110 9.93 -3.14 2.09
CA ALA A 110 10.00 -4.57 1.85
C ALA A 110 11.45 -5.05 1.63
N ASP A 111 12.26 -4.31 0.86
CA ASP A 111 13.68 -4.63 0.68
C ASP A 111 14.47 -4.49 2.01
N LEU A 112 14.15 -3.49 2.85
CA LEU A 112 14.78 -3.29 4.15
C LEU A 112 14.39 -4.36 5.18
N THR A 113 13.16 -4.89 5.13
CA THR A 113 12.72 -6.02 5.95
C THR A 113 13.60 -7.25 5.69
N ILE A 114 13.87 -7.56 4.42
CA ILE A 114 14.77 -8.68 4.05
C ILE A 114 16.18 -8.45 4.61
N CYS A 115 16.70 -7.21 4.54
CA CYS A 115 18.00 -6.89 5.13
C CYS A 115 18.00 -7.11 6.65
N ARG A 116 16.93 -6.73 7.35
CA ARG A 116 16.78 -6.95 8.79
C ARG A 116 16.73 -8.43 9.16
N GLU A 117 16.01 -9.25 8.41
CA GLU A 117 15.96 -10.69 8.64
C GLU A 117 17.36 -11.33 8.55
N VAL A 118 18.18 -10.87 7.61
CA VAL A 118 19.59 -11.29 7.50
C VAL A 118 20.38 -10.84 8.73
N ILE A 119 20.23 -9.57 9.16
CA ILE A 119 20.91 -9.03 10.36
C ILE A 119 20.49 -9.81 11.61
N ASP A 120 19.20 -10.06 11.81
CA ASP A 120 18.65 -10.73 12.98
C ASP A 120 19.15 -12.19 13.06
N ARG A 121 19.14 -12.90 11.93
CA ARG A 121 19.70 -14.26 11.81
C ARG A 121 21.19 -14.30 12.16
N LEU A 122 21.97 -13.33 11.70
CA LEU A 122 23.42 -13.30 11.93
C LEU A 122 23.82 -12.81 13.32
N THR A 123 23.04 -11.93 13.92
CA THR A 123 23.29 -11.39 15.27
C THR A 123 22.78 -12.31 16.38
N GLY A 124 22.06 -13.38 16.03
CA GLY A 124 21.44 -14.28 17.00
C GLY A 124 20.29 -13.63 17.77
N ALA A 125 19.78 -12.50 17.27
CA ALA A 125 18.54 -11.89 17.71
C ALA A 125 17.36 -12.63 17.04
N GLU A 126 17.31 -13.95 17.15
CA GLU A 126 16.18 -14.72 16.64
C GLU A 126 14.94 -14.41 17.47
N ALA A 127 14.09 -13.53 16.94
CA ALA A 127 12.67 -13.80 16.97
C ALA A 127 12.45 -15.15 16.24
N PRO A 128 11.56 -16.03 16.74
CA PRO A 128 11.37 -17.34 16.15
C PRO A 128 11.07 -17.21 14.64
N PRO A 129 11.58 -18.12 13.81
CA PRO A 129 11.49 -18.00 12.36
C PRO A 129 10.02 -17.84 11.96
N SER A 130 9.66 -16.69 11.40
CA SER A 130 8.50 -16.60 10.53
C SER A 130 8.86 -17.38 9.28
N THR A 131 8.57 -18.68 9.31
CA THR A 131 8.39 -19.47 8.11
C THR A 131 7.26 -18.84 7.29
N GLU A 132 7.59 -17.84 6.47
CA GLU A 132 6.86 -17.58 5.25
C GLU A 132 7.18 -18.72 4.27
N GLU A 133 6.67 -19.93 4.60
CA GLU A 133 6.06 -20.72 3.55
C GLU A 133 4.92 -19.85 3.01
N THR A 134 4.78 -19.78 1.69
CA THR A 134 3.63 -19.17 1.04
C THR A 134 2.38 -19.92 1.48
N GLU A 135 1.84 -19.52 2.63
CA GLU A 135 0.65 -20.09 3.23
C GLU A 135 -0.48 -19.70 2.28
N GLN A 136 -0.91 -20.65 1.45
CA GLN A 136 -2.25 -20.62 0.88
C GLN A 136 -3.17 -20.17 2.01
N PRO A 137 -3.94 -19.07 1.85
CA PRO A 137 -4.76 -18.54 2.94
C PRO A 137 -5.57 -19.70 3.50
N THR A 138 -5.24 -20.09 4.73
CA THR A 138 -6.02 -21.11 5.41
C THR A 138 -7.45 -20.57 5.47
N PRO A 139 -8.49 -21.43 5.49
CA PRO A 139 -9.89 -20.99 5.50
C PRO A 139 -10.24 -20.02 6.64
N GLU A 140 -9.31 -19.79 7.58
CA GLU A 140 -9.40 -18.96 8.77
C GLU A 140 -9.23 -17.46 8.47
N ASP A 141 -8.61 -17.06 7.36
CA ASP A 141 -8.45 -15.64 6.98
C ASP A 141 -9.58 -15.09 6.11
N ARG A 142 -10.57 -15.94 5.79
CA ARG A 142 -11.73 -15.55 5.00
C ARG A 142 -12.95 -15.41 5.89
N CYS A 143 -13.72 -14.37 5.64
CA CYS A 143 -15.01 -14.15 6.25
C CYS A 143 -15.91 -15.34 5.95
N HIS A 144 -16.42 -15.97 7.01
CA HIS A 144 -17.29 -17.14 6.95
C HIS A 144 -18.52 -16.94 6.05
N TYR A 145 -18.98 -15.68 5.89
CA TYR A 145 -20.20 -15.37 5.14
C TYR A 145 -19.97 -14.92 3.70
N CYS A 146 -18.89 -14.19 3.42
CA CYS A 146 -18.71 -13.53 2.11
C CYS A 146 -17.36 -13.81 1.44
N GLY A 147 -16.50 -14.62 2.07
CA GLY A 147 -15.20 -14.99 1.51
C GLY A 147 -14.16 -13.87 1.44
N SER A 148 -14.51 -12.62 1.80
CA SER A 148 -13.58 -11.50 1.88
C SER A 148 -12.56 -11.70 3.00
N GLN A 149 -11.51 -10.88 3.06
CA GLN A 149 -10.56 -10.91 4.18
C GLN A 149 -11.29 -10.69 5.52
N ALA A 150 -11.06 -11.58 6.48
CA ALA A 150 -11.57 -11.45 7.84
C ALA A 150 -10.65 -10.56 8.68
N HIS A 151 -11.25 -9.89 9.66
CA HIS A 151 -10.50 -9.00 10.57
C HIS A 151 -10.79 -9.26 12.05
N GLU A 152 -11.89 -9.96 12.37
CA GLU A 152 -12.32 -10.18 13.75
C GLU A 152 -13.06 -11.53 13.90
N GLN A 153 -13.03 -12.12 15.10
CA GLN A 153 -13.81 -13.31 15.45
C GLN A 153 -15.16 -12.93 16.07
N ALA A 154 -16.24 -13.52 15.58
CA ALA A 154 -17.58 -13.39 16.14
C ALA A 154 -18.13 -14.75 16.59
N THR A 155 -18.92 -14.78 17.67
CA THR A 155 -19.64 -16.00 18.06
C THR A 155 -21.01 -16.00 17.40
N VAL A 156 -21.26 -16.99 16.56
CA VAL A 156 -22.53 -17.17 15.84
C VAL A 156 -23.17 -18.49 16.25
N THR A 157 -24.49 -18.59 16.12
CA THR A 157 -25.20 -19.85 16.37
C THR A 157 -25.56 -20.46 15.03
N THR A 158 -24.90 -21.57 14.68
CA THR A 158 -25.15 -22.33 13.44
C THR A 158 -25.68 -23.70 13.86
N ASP A 159 -26.84 -24.11 13.33
CA ASP A 159 -27.48 -25.40 13.65
C ASP A 159 -27.67 -25.68 15.15
N GLY A 160 -28.00 -24.62 15.91
CA GLY A 160 -28.22 -24.71 17.36
C GLY A 160 -26.95 -24.81 18.21
N ALA A 161 -25.76 -24.83 17.58
CA ALA A 161 -24.47 -24.80 18.27
C ALA A 161 -23.83 -23.41 18.15
N ARG A 162 -23.27 -22.90 19.26
CA ARG A 162 -22.47 -21.67 19.26
C ARG A 162 -21.06 -21.96 18.79
N GLN A 163 -20.65 -21.35 17.68
CA GLN A 163 -19.32 -21.48 17.10
C GLN A 163 -18.67 -20.10 16.93
N LYS A 164 -17.35 -20.03 17.14
CA LYS A 164 -16.57 -18.83 16.81
C LYS A 164 -16.18 -18.91 15.35
N VAL A 165 -16.50 -17.87 14.59
CA VAL A 165 -16.19 -17.76 13.16
C VAL A 165 -15.49 -16.44 12.88
N TRP A 166 -14.62 -16.43 11.88
CA TRP A 166 -13.96 -15.23 11.40
C TRP A 166 -14.87 -14.45 10.46
N VAL A 167 -14.95 -13.13 10.64
CA VAL A 167 -15.83 -12.24 9.87
C VAL A 167 -15.10 -10.97 9.45
N CYS A 168 -15.52 -10.39 8.33
CA CYS A 168 -15.12 -9.05 7.94
C CYS A 168 -15.96 -8.00 8.67
N SER A 169 -15.50 -6.75 8.66
CA SER A 169 -16.14 -5.63 9.37
C SER A 169 -17.61 -5.43 8.97
N ASN A 170 -17.97 -5.71 7.71
CA ASN A 170 -19.35 -5.58 7.25
C ASN A 170 -20.27 -6.67 7.83
N CYS A 171 -19.86 -7.94 7.77
CA CYS A 171 -20.64 -9.05 8.32
C CYS A 171 -20.72 -8.99 9.85
N LEU A 172 -19.67 -8.49 10.50
CA LEU A 172 -19.67 -8.25 11.94
C LEU A 172 -20.72 -7.23 12.36
N ASN A 173 -20.88 -6.14 11.60
CA ASN A 173 -21.88 -5.12 11.88
C ASN A 173 -23.31 -5.68 11.74
N GLU A 174 -23.56 -6.52 10.73
CA GLU A 174 -24.85 -7.20 10.58
C GLU A 174 -25.17 -8.11 11.78
N ILE A 175 -24.18 -8.88 12.26
CA ILE A 175 -24.32 -9.75 13.45
C ILE A 175 -24.59 -8.91 14.71
N ARG A 176 -23.88 -7.79 14.90
CA ARG A 176 -24.09 -6.87 16.03
C ARG A 176 -25.48 -6.24 16.02
N ASP A 177 -26.03 -6.01 14.83
CA ASP A 177 -27.39 -5.53 14.62
C ASP A 177 -28.47 -6.63 14.82
N GLY A 178 -28.09 -7.85 15.19
CA GLY A 178 -29.00 -8.99 15.37
C GLY A 178 -29.49 -9.58 14.05
N ARG A 179 -28.85 -9.26 12.92
CA ARG A 179 -29.15 -9.79 11.59
C ARG A 179 -28.19 -10.94 11.26
N THR A 180 -28.70 -12.00 10.63
CA THR A 180 -27.85 -13.09 10.14
C THR A 180 -27.34 -12.73 8.73
N PRO A 181 -26.02 -12.64 8.49
CA PRO A 181 -25.51 -12.32 7.17
C PRO A 181 -25.89 -13.41 6.16
N THR A 182 -26.22 -12.98 4.95
CA THR A 182 -26.51 -13.92 3.85
C THR A 182 -25.20 -14.49 3.32
N MET A 183 -25.09 -15.82 3.20
CA MET A 183 -23.91 -16.44 2.58
C MET A 183 -23.82 -15.99 1.12
N ARG A 184 -22.73 -15.32 0.77
CA ARG A 184 -22.38 -14.90 -0.59
C ARG A 184 -21.06 -15.59 -0.92
N ALA A 185 -21.15 -16.81 -1.47
CA ALA A 185 -19.99 -17.56 -1.95
C ALA A 185 -19.41 -16.96 -3.23
#